data_AF-A0A1B2CT94-F1
#
_entry.id   AF-A0A1B2CT94-F1
#
_cell.length_a   1.000
_cell.length_b   1.000
_cell.length_c   1.000
_cell.angle_alpha   90.00
_cell.angle_beta   90.00
_cell.angle_gamma   90.00
#
_symmetry.space_group_name_H-M   'P 1'
#
loop_
_entity.id
_entity.type
_entity.pdbx_description
1 polymer ?
#
loop_
_entity_poly.entity_id
_entity_poly.type
_entity_poly.pdbx_seq_one_letter_code
_entity_poly.pdbx_strand_id
1 'polypeptide(L)' 'IPANLRRPIRVLSLFDGIATGYLVLRDLGFKVEKYVASEIDEESITISMVNHDGKITHVDDVKNITKEHVE' A
#
# COMPACT_ATOMS: atom_id res chain seq x y z
N ILE A 1 -22.75 0.00 4.71
CA ILE A 1 -22.22 -0.59 5.97
C ILE A 1 -22.30 0.46 7.06
N PRO A 2 -23.07 0.23 8.14
CA PRO A 2 -23.11 1.07 9.33
C PRO A 2 -21.71 1.38 9.88
N ALA A 3 -21.50 2.54 10.51
CA ALA A 3 -20.17 2.99 10.95
C ALA A 3 -19.49 1.99 11.91
N ASN A 4 -20.28 1.34 12.77
CA ASN A 4 -19.83 0.32 13.72
C ASN A 4 -19.44 -1.03 13.08
N LEU A 5 -19.81 -1.26 11.82
CA LEU A 5 -19.50 -2.50 11.08
C LEU A 5 -18.36 -2.29 10.05
N ARG A 6 -17.77 -1.09 9.99
CA ARG A 6 -16.67 -0.81 9.06
C ARG A 6 -15.38 -1.49 9.54
N ARG A 7 -14.73 -2.20 8.63
CA ARG A 7 -13.43 -2.83 8.86
C ARG A 7 -12.32 -1.95 8.27
N PRO A 8 -11.08 -2.04 8.79
CA PRO A 8 -9.92 -1.46 8.14
C PRO A 8 -9.81 -1.87 6.67
N ILE A 9 -9.21 -1.00 5.85
CA ILE A 9 -9.05 -1.24 4.41
C ILE A 9 -7.77 -2.03 4.16
N ARG A 10 -7.85 -3.01 3.27
CA ARG A 10 -6.69 -3.66 2.65
C ARG A 10 -6.56 -3.15 1.22
N VAL A 11 -5.36 -2.72 0.84
CA VAL A 11 -5.09 -2.09 -0.46
C VAL A 11 -3.96 -2.83 -1.16
N LEU A 12 -4.16 -3.08 -2.46
CA LEU A 12 -3.11 -3.50 -3.40
C LEU A 12 -2.97 -2.39 -4.45
N SER A 13 -1.83 -1.72 -4.46
CA SER A 13 -1.45 -0.68 -5.41
C SER A 13 -0.41 -1.25 -6.38
N LEU A 14 -0.70 -1.31 -7.68
CA LEU A 14 0.14 -2.04 -8.65
C LEU A 14 1.22 -1.18 -9.32
N PHE A 15 1.09 0.15 -9.23
CA PHE A 15 2.00 1.14 -9.80
C PHE A 15 2.05 2.32 -8.83
N ASP A 16 2.62 2.06 -7.65
CA ASP A 16 2.42 2.92 -6.49
C ASP A 16 3.26 4.21 -6.53
N GLY A 17 4.38 4.20 -7.28
CA GLY A 17 5.35 5.28 -7.30
C GLY A 17 5.78 5.64 -5.88
N ILE A 18 5.57 6.89 -5.49
CA ILE A 18 5.92 7.43 -4.17
C ILE A 18 4.86 7.19 -3.08
N ALA A 19 3.98 6.20 -3.24
CA ALA A 19 2.96 5.82 -2.26
C ALA A 19 1.90 6.89 -1.93
N THR A 20 1.49 7.68 -2.93
CA THR A 20 0.47 8.73 -2.75
C THR A 20 -0.88 8.17 -2.28
N GLY A 21 -1.27 6.97 -2.72
CA GLY A 21 -2.53 6.34 -2.30
C GLY A 21 -2.58 6.11 -0.79
N TYR A 22 -1.47 5.64 -0.20
CA TYR A 22 -1.37 5.42 1.24
C TYR A 22 -1.43 6.74 2.03
N LEU A 23 -0.72 7.78 1.55
CA LEU A 23 -0.76 9.12 2.16
C LEU A 23 -2.19 9.66 2.24
N VAL A 24 -2.92 9.63 1.12
CA VAL A 24 -4.29 10.16 1.04
C VAL A 24 -5.25 9.37 1.95
N LEU A 25 -5.13 8.04 2.00
CA LEU A 25 -5.96 7.22 2.89
C LEU A 25 -5.74 7.58 4.37
N ARG A 26 -4.50 7.82 4.77
CA ARG A 26 -4.15 8.27 6.11
C ARG A 26 -4.71 9.66 6.40
N ASP A 27 -4.55 10.60 5.48
CA ASP A 27 -4.99 11.99 5.65
C ASP A 27 -6.52 12.11 5.69
N LEU A 28 -7.24 11.23 4.98
CA LEU A 28 -8.70 11.08 5.08
C LEU A 28 -9.17 10.36 6.36
N GLY A 29 -8.25 9.88 7.20
CA GLY A 29 -8.56 9.20 8.46
C GLY A 29 -9.02 7.76 8.30
N PHE A 30 -8.77 7.11 7.16
CA PHE A 30 -9.05 5.69 7.01
C PHE A 30 -8.05 4.84 7.78
N LYS A 31 -8.57 3.80 8.46
CA LYS A 31 -7.72 2.77 9.06
C LYS A 31 -7.29 1.80 7.96
N VAL A 32 -6.01 1.76 7.66
CA VAL A 32 -5.41 0.81 6.70
C VAL A 32 -4.82 -0.35 7.49
N GLU A 33 -5.26 -1.57 7.18
CA GLU A 33 -4.74 -2.80 7.80
C GLU A 33 -3.52 -3.35 7.06
N LYS A 34 -3.58 -3.38 5.72
CA LYS A 34 -2.48 -3.85 4.87
C LYS A 34 -2.44 -2.98 3.61
N TYR A 35 -1.27 -2.49 3.26
CA TYR A 35 -1.03 -1.78 2.00
C TYR A 35 0.13 -2.48 1.29
N VAL A 36 -0.18 -3.13 0.17
CA VAL A 36 0.80 -3.81 -0.68
C VAL A 36 1.01 -2.95 -1.92
N ALA A 37 2.25 -2.61 -2.22
CA ALA A 37 2.63 -1.77 -3.35
C ALA A 37 3.53 -2.54 -4.30
N SER A 38 3.25 -2.53 -5.59
CA SER A 38 4.19 -2.97 -6.62
C SER A 38 4.82 -1.75 -7.28
N GLU A 39 6.14 -1.70 -7.26
CA GLU A 39 6.95 -0.67 -7.89
C GLU A 39 8.30 -1.28 -8.29
N ILE A 40 8.82 -0.87 -9.44
CA ILE A 40 10.12 -1.33 -9.98
C ILE A 40 11.18 -0.23 -9.91
N ASP A 41 10.76 1.02 -9.71
CA ASP A 41 11.65 2.16 -9.59
C ASP A 41 12.24 2.27 -8.17
N GLU A 42 13.56 2.06 -8.05
CA GLU A 42 14.27 2.04 -6.76
C GLU A 42 14.22 3.39 -6.02
N GLU A 43 14.20 4.52 -6.73
CA GLU A 43 14.06 5.84 -6.10
C GLU A 43 12.68 5.97 -5.44
N SER A 44 11.62 5.62 -6.16
CA SER A 44 10.24 5.63 -5.65
C SER A 44 10.06 4.69 -4.44
N ILE A 45 10.66 3.50 -4.47
CA ILE A 45 10.67 2.55 -3.35
C ILE A 45 11.40 3.12 -2.12
N THR A 46 12.55 3.76 -2.31
CA THR A 46 13.33 4.34 -1.21
C THR A 46 12.57 5.50 -0.55
N ILE A 47 11.98 6.37 -1.36
CA ILE A 47 11.19 7.52 -0.88
C ILE A 47 9.97 7.04 -0.08
N SER A 48 9.24 6.05 -0.58
CA SER A 48 8.05 5.51 0.09
C SER A 48 8.38 4.78 1.39
N MET A 49 9.48 4.02 1.46
CA MET A 49 9.91 3.37 2.70
C MET A 49 10.25 4.37 3.81
N VAL A 50 10.99 5.43 3.49
CA VAL A 50 11.37 6.47 4.46
C VAL A 50 10.15 7.28 4.92
N ASN A 51 9.24 7.62 4.00
CA ASN A 51 8.09 8.48 4.32
C ASN A 51 6.95 7.75 5.05
N HIS A 52 6.92 6.41 5.02
CA HIS A 52 5.80 5.63 5.52
C HIS A 52 6.17 4.60 6.61
N ASP A 53 7.36 4.75 7.24
CA ASP A 53 7.82 3.95 8.38
C ASP A 53 7.68 2.42 8.16
N GLY A 54 7.91 1.94 6.93
CA GLY A 54 7.81 0.52 6.59
C GLY A 54 6.40 -0.08 6.70
N LYS A 55 5.33 0.73 6.74
CA LYS A 55 3.93 0.26 6.77
C LYS A 55 3.41 -0.26 5.42
N ILE A 56 4.20 -0.08 4.37
CA ILE A 56 3.89 -0.53 3.01
C ILE A 56 4.71 -1.78 2.71
N THR A 57 4.04 -2.85 2.31
CA THR A 57 4.69 -4.06 1.80
C THR A 57 5.00 -3.85 0.32
N HIS A 58 6.25 -3.57 0.01
CA HIS A 58 6.69 -3.50 -1.38
C HIS A 58 6.85 -4.90 -1.97
N VAL A 59 6.28 -5.10 -3.13
CA VAL A 59 6.44 -6.27 -3.99
C VAL A 59 7.10 -5.77 -5.27
N ASP A 60 7.95 -6.59 -5.86
CA ASP A 60 8.66 -6.28 -7.10
C ASP A 60 7.66 -6.18 -8.28
N ASP A 61 8.16 -6.25 -9.52
CA ASP A 61 7.41 -6.22 -10.77
C ASP A 61 6.05 -6.94 -10.66
N VAL A 62 5.00 -6.22 -11.05
CA VAL A 62 3.61 -6.69 -11.03
C VAL A 62 3.42 -8.07 -11.69
N LYS A 63 4.24 -8.42 -12.69
CA LYS A 63 4.21 -9.74 -13.34
C LYS A 63 4.56 -10.90 -12.40
N ASN A 64 5.27 -10.62 -11.31
CA ASN A 64 5.71 -11.61 -10.32
C ASN A 64 4.72 -11.74 -9.15
N ILE A 65 3.65 -10.93 -9.12
CA ILE A 65 2.64 -11.03 -8.05
C ILE A 65 1.87 -12.35 -8.20
N THR A 66 2.08 -13.22 -7.22
CA THR A 66 1.32 -14.47 -7.07
C THR A 66 0.26 -14.33 -5.97
N LYS A 67 -0.65 -15.30 -5.88
CA LYS A 67 -1.72 -15.33 -4.87
C LYS A 67 -1.19 -15.23 -3.43
N GLU A 68 -0.01 -15.78 -3.16
CA GLU A 68 0.64 -15.75 -1.84
C GLU A 68 0.97 -14.32 -1.36
N HIS A 69 1.20 -13.39 -2.29
CA HIS A 69 1.49 -11.99 -1.97
C HIS A 69 0.22 -11.20 -1.56
N VAL A 70 -0.95 -11.67 -2.02
CA VAL A 70 -2.23 -10.92 -1.91
C VAL A 70 -3.14 -11.47 -0.81
N GLU A 71 -2.92 -12.70 -0.35
CA GLU A 71 -3.62 -13.29 0.81
C GLU A 71 -3.28 -12.56 2.13
#